data_AF-A0A5N6SV75-F1
#
_entry.id   AF-A0A5N6SV75-F1
#
_cell.length_a   1.000
_cell.length_b   1.000
_cell.length_c   1.000
_cell.angle_alpha   90.00
_cell.angle_beta   90.00
_cell.angle_gamma   90.00
#
_symmetry.space_group_name_H-M   'P 1'
#
loop_
_entity.id
_entity.type
_entity.pdbx_description
1 polymer ?
#
loop_
_entity_poly.entity_id
_entity_poly.type
_entity_poly.pdbx_seq_one_letter_code
_entity_poly.pdbx_strand_id
1 'polypeptide(L)'
;MKANSFLIALLPAALALPLATPNGDAPSLSGSQGLQSITDELLFGIELPDFTARREANDPPQLDWYSDGCTKAPSNPLGFPFQRACERHDFGYQNYRIQGRFTKAAKAQIDLRFKEEYDFPFVPSLSPRACFS
;
A
#
# COMPACT_ATOMS: atom_id res chain seq x y z
N MET A 1 19.37 5.57 82.54
CA MET A 1 18.76 4.36 81.94
C MET A 1 17.37 4.78 81.47
N LYS A 2 16.88 4.67 80.23
CA LYS A 2 17.26 4.05 78.96
C LYS A 2 16.64 4.92 77.85
N ALA A 3 17.36 5.13 76.74
CA ALA A 3 16.77 5.67 75.51
C ALA A 3 16.21 4.50 74.68
N ASN A 4 14.96 4.60 74.22
CA ASN A 4 14.37 3.63 73.29
C ASN A 4 14.42 4.22 71.88
N SER A 5 15.30 3.66 71.06
CA SER A 5 15.42 3.94 69.64
C SER A 5 14.49 2.99 68.88
N PHE A 6 13.53 3.52 68.13
CA PHE A 6 12.67 2.75 67.22
C PHE A 6 13.19 2.90 65.80
N LEU A 7 13.78 1.83 65.26
CA LEU A 7 14.15 1.69 63.86
C LEU A 7 12.93 1.20 63.06
N ILE A 8 12.43 2.02 62.15
CA ILE A 8 11.40 1.63 61.17
C ILE A 8 12.13 1.18 59.90
N ALA A 9 12.07 -0.12 59.60
CA ALA A 9 12.53 -0.68 58.33
C ALA A 9 11.38 -0.68 57.32
N LEU A 10 11.50 0.10 56.24
CA LEU A 10 10.59 0.08 55.10
C LEU A 10 11.13 -0.88 54.03
N LEU A 11 10.42 -1.99 53.81
CA LEU A 11 10.67 -2.91 52.69
C LEU A 11 10.10 -2.34 51.38
N PRO A 12 10.83 -2.40 50.25
CA PRO A 12 10.26 -2.09 48.95
C PRO A 12 9.43 -3.29 48.44
N ALA A 13 8.13 -3.06 48.22
CA ALA A 13 7.26 -4.01 47.52
C ALA A 13 7.56 -3.95 46.01
N ALA A 14 8.16 -5.01 45.46
CA ALA A 14 8.39 -5.14 44.03
C ALA A 14 7.08 -5.56 43.32
N LEU A 15 6.52 -4.68 42.50
CA LEU A 15 5.43 -4.96 41.58
C LEU A 15 5.97 -5.74 40.38
N ALA A 16 5.69 -7.05 40.30
CA ALA A 16 5.95 -7.83 39.11
C ALA A 16 4.79 -7.63 38.10
N LEU A 17 5.07 -6.98 36.97
CA LEU A 17 4.16 -6.89 35.83
C LEU A 17 4.23 -8.20 35.02
N PRO A 18 3.10 -8.78 34.59
CA PRO A 18 3.11 -9.92 33.67
C PRO A 18 3.60 -9.46 32.30
N LEU A 19 4.64 -10.13 31.79
CA LEU A 19 5.14 -9.93 30.44
C LEU A 19 4.18 -10.62 29.46
N ALA A 20 3.38 -9.83 28.73
CA ALA A 20 2.56 -10.36 27.64
C ALA A 20 3.51 -10.93 26.57
N THR A 21 3.44 -12.25 26.35
CA THR A 21 4.10 -12.91 25.22
C THR A 21 3.20 -12.76 24.00
N PRO A 22 3.65 -12.17 22.88
CA PRO A 22 2.84 -12.07 21.69
C PRO A 22 2.92 -13.39 20.93
N ASN A 23 2.08 -14.35 21.31
CA ASN A 23 1.75 -15.48 20.45
C ASN A 23 0.36 -15.20 19.86
N GLY A 24 0.31 -14.74 18.61
CA GLY A 24 -0.96 -14.53 17.91
C GLY A 24 -0.79 -13.83 16.57
N ASP A 25 -1.09 -14.56 15.50
CA ASP A 25 -1.21 -14.14 14.10
C ASP A 25 -2.35 -13.12 13.86
N ALA A 26 -2.36 -12.02 14.62
CA ALA A 26 -3.09 -10.83 14.23
C ALA A 26 -2.25 -10.09 13.18
N PRO A 27 -2.81 -9.66 12.04
CA PRO A 27 -2.12 -8.74 11.14
C PRO A 27 -1.60 -7.56 11.96
N SER A 28 -0.28 -7.42 12.03
CA SER A 28 0.30 -6.32 12.80
C SER A 28 -0.20 -5.02 12.17
N LEU A 29 -0.69 -4.08 13.00
CA LEU A 29 -1.14 -2.78 12.52
C LEU A 29 -0.05 -2.08 11.71
N SER A 30 1.22 -2.27 12.09
CA SER A 30 2.38 -1.80 11.34
C SER A 30 2.52 -2.47 9.96
N GLY A 31 2.24 -3.76 9.82
CA GLY A 31 2.24 -4.45 8.54
C GLY A 31 1.11 -3.96 7.63
N SER A 32 -0.11 -3.82 8.16
CA SER A 32 -1.25 -3.27 7.40
C SER A 32 -1.02 -1.82 6.97
N GLN A 33 -0.48 -0.97 7.86
CA GLN A 33 -0.15 0.41 7.53
C GLN A 33 0.97 0.47 6.47
N GLY A 34 1.98 -0.41 6.58
CA GLY A 34 3.03 -0.54 5.57
C GLY A 34 2.47 -0.90 4.18
N LEU A 35 1.55 -1.87 4.11
CA LEU A 35 0.91 -2.26 2.84
C LEU A 35 0.02 -1.14 2.27
N GLN A 36 -0.67 -0.37 3.12
CA GLN A 36 -1.43 0.80 2.68
C GLN A 36 -0.51 1.87 2.08
N SER A 37 0.61 2.18 2.73
CA SER A 37 1.60 3.13 2.18
C SER A 37 2.19 2.67 0.86
N ILE A 38 2.54 1.39 0.72
CA ILE A 38 3.04 0.84 -0.55
C ILE A 38 1.95 0.91 -1.64
N THR A 39 0.69 0.64 -1.29
CA THR A 39 -0.43 0.78 -2.25
C THR A 39 -0.55 2.21 -2.75
N ASP A 40 -0.42 3.19 -1.85
CA ASP A 40 -0.53 4.61 -2.19
C ASP A 40 0.65 5.09 -3.04
N GLU A 41 1.85 4.62 -2.73
CA GLU A 41 3.05 4.87 -3.53
C GLU A 41 2.90 4.30 -4.95
N LEU A 42 2.44 3.06 -5.09
CA LEU A 42 2.24 2.41 -6.38
C LEU A 42 1.15 3.08 -7.23
N LEU A 43 0.13 3.66 -6.61
CA LEU A 43 -0.95 4.36 -7.31
C LEU A 43 -0.58 5.79 -7.70
N PHE A 44 0.00 6.55 -6.77
CA PHE A 44 0.10 8.00 -6.87
C PHE A 44 1.53 8.53 -6.84
N GLY A 45 2.48 7.74 -6.32
CA GLY A 45 3.87 8.15 -6.14
C GLY A 45 4.79 7.82 -7.31
N ILE A 46 4.37 6.93 -8.22
CA ILE A 46 5.20 6.47 -9.33
C ILE A 46 4.53 6.62 -10.69
N GLU A 47 5.37 6.60 -11.73
CA GLU A 47 4.93 6.63 -13.11
C GLU A 47 4.38 5.28 -13.57
N LEU A 48 3.57 5.29 -14.62
CA LEU A 48 2.91 4.08 -15.13
C LEU A 48 3.90 2.98 -15.58
N PRO A 49 5.06 3.28 -16.20
CA PRO A 49 6.07 2.27 -16.52
C PRO A 49 6.64 1.59 -15.27
N ASP A 50 6.86 2.33 -14.18
CA ASP A 50 7.36 1.76 -12.94
C ASP A 50 6.30 0.89 -12.28
N PHE A 51 5.05 1.36 -12.21
CA PHE A 51 3.93 0.53 -11.73
C PHE A 51 3.81 -0.78 -12.52
N THR A 52 3.93 -0.69 -13.85
CA THR A 52 3.93 -1.85 -14.73
C THR A 52 5.02 -2.84 -14.35
N ALA A 53 6.26 -2.38 -14.13
CA ALA A 53 7.37 -3.24 -13.74
C ALA A 53 7.08 -3.94 -12.39
N ARG A 54 6.51 -3.22 -11.43
CA ARG A 54 6.11 -3.78 -10.12
C ARG A 54 5.01 -4.84 -10.26
N ARG A 55 4.02 -4.58 -11.10
CA ARG A 55 2.94 -5.52 -11.44
C ARG A 55 3.46 -6.79 -12.11
N GLU A 56 4.32 -6.65 -13.11
CA GLU A 56 4.93 -7.79 -13.83
C GLU A 56 5.80 -8.64 -12.90
N ALA A 57 6.42 -8.03 -11.89
CA ALA A 57 7.17 -8.72 -10.84
C ALA A 57 6.29 -9.27 -9.70
N ASN A 58 4.99 -8.98 -9.66
CA ASN A 58 4.08 -9.30 -8.56
C ASN A 58 4.66 -8.87 -7.19
N ASP A 59 5.18 -7.63 -7.12
CA ASP A 59 5.97 -7.15 -5.99
C ASP A 59 5.38 -5.84 -5.39
N PRO A 60 4.90 -5.85 -4.13
CA PRO A 60 4.96 -6.96 -3.18
C PRO A 60 3.84 -8.00 -3.39
N PRO A 61 4.09 -9.30 -3.15
CA PRO A 61 3.10 -10.37 -3.37
C PRO A 61 1.93 -10.35 -2.38
N GLN A 62 2.02 -9.53 -1.32
CA GLN A 62 0.97 -9.36 -0.32
C GLN A 62 -0.19 -8.48 -0.83
N LEU A 63 0.00 -7.73 -1.91
CA LEU A 63 -1.04 -6.90 -2.53
C LEU A 63 -1.76 -7.70 -3.62
N ASP A 64 -3.02 -7.34 -3.88
CA ASP A 64 -3.81 -7.96 -4.94
C ASP A 64 -3.46 -7.33 -6.29
N TRP A 65 -2.90 -8.14 -7.20
CA TRP A 65 -2.50 -7.73 -8.54
C TRP A 65 -3.49 -8.15 -9.63
N TYR A 66 -4.60 -8.81 -9.26
CA TYR A 66 -5.63 -9.20 -10.23
C TYR A 66 -6.21 -7.98 -10.97
N SER A 67 -6.42 -8.12 -12.28
CA SER A 67 -7.11 -7.15 -13.12
C SER A 67 -7.75 -7.88 -14.30
N ASP A 68 -8.98 -7.50 -14.64
CA ASP A 68 -9.64 -7.91 -15.89
C ASP A 68 -9.40 -6.88 -17.01
N GLY A 69 -8.46 -5.96 -16.81
CA GLY A 69 -8.06 -4.95 -17.78
C GLY A 69 -9.19 -3.99 -18.14
N CYS A 70 -9.17 -3.48 -19.37
CA CYS A 70 -10.15 -2.50 -19.81
C CYS A 70 -11.51 -3.10 -20.23
N THR A 71 -11.91 -4.29 -19.74
CA THR A 71 -13.16 -4.96 -20.18
C THR A 71 -14.43 -4.14 -19.92
N LYS A 72 -14.41 -3.27 -18.90
CA LYS A 72 -15.51 -2.34 -18.56
C LYS A 72 -15.25 -0.91 -19.01
N ALA A 73 -14.12 -0.65 -19.67
CA ALA A 73 -13.78 0.69 -20.14
C ALA A 73 -14.64 1.06 -21.36
N PRO A 74 -14.88 2.37 -21.59
CA PRO A 74 -15.49 2.85 -22.82
C PRO A 74 -14.70 2.35 -24.05
N SER A 75 -15.39 2.20 -25.19
CA SER A 75 -14.74 1.88 -26.46
C SER A 75 -13.53 2.79 -26.68
N ASN A 76 -12.42 2.21 -27.16
CA ASN A 76 -11.17 2.91 -27.44
C ASN A 76 -11.06 3.22 -28.95
N PRO A 77 -11.67 4.31 -29.46
CA PRO A 77 -11.66 4.64 -30.88
C PRO A 77 -10.28 5.07 -31.40
N LEU A 78 -9.33 5.39 -30.50
CA LEU A 78 -8.00 5.90 -30.87
C LEU A 78 -6.89 4.83 -30.79
N GLY A 79 -7.20 3.65 -30.24
CA GLY A 79 -6.29 2.50 -30.25
C GLY A 79 -5.06 2.61 -29.35
N PHE A 80 -5.02 3.54 -28.39
CA PHE A 80 -3.89 3.67 -27.46
C PHE A 80 -3.85 2.50 -26.44
N PRO A 81 -2.66 2.09 -25.96
CA PRO A 81 -2.52 1.00 -25.01
C PRO A 81 -2.92 1.42 -23.59
N PHE A 82 -4.22 1.60 -23.34
CA PHE A 82 -4.78 1.94 -22.01
C PHE A 82 -4.77 0.78 -21.03
N GLN A 83 -4.43 -0.42 -21.48
CA GLN A 83 -4.42 -1.65 -20.67
C GLN A 83 -3.68 -1.45 -19.34
N ARG A 84 -2.51 -0.81 -19.38
CA ARG A 84 -1.69 -0.58 -18.18
C ARG A 84 -2.34 0.40 -17.20
N ALA A 85 -2.99 1.45 -17.69
CA ALA A 85 -3.74 2.38 -16.85
C ALA A 85 -4.97 1.68 -16.21
N CYS A 86 -5.69 0.84 -16.96
CA CYS A 86 -6.80 0.04 -16.42
C CYS A 86 -6.31 -0.92 -15.33
N GLU A 87 -5.17 -1.58 -15.54
CA GLU A 87 -4.56 -2.46 -14.55
C GLU A 87 -4.19 -1.73 -13.25
N ARG A 88 -3.74 -0.48 -13.34
CA ARG A 88 -3.48 0.37 -12.17
C ARG A 88 -4.75 0.81 -11.46
N HIS A 89 -5.79 1.13 -12.23
CA HIS A 89 -7.11 1.47 -11.70
C HIS A 89 -7.72 0.31 -10.90
N ASP A 90 -7.71 -0.90 -11.48
CA ASP A 90 -8.19 -2.12 -10.83
C ASP A 90 -7.40 -2.42 -9.56
N PHE A 91 -6.07 -2.32 -9.63
CA PHE A 91 -5.19 -2.50 -8.46
C PHE A 91 -5.62 -1.60 -7.29
N GLY A 92 -5.87 -0.31 -7.56
CA GLY A 92 -6.31 0.61 -6.52
C GLY A 92 -7.68 0.25 -5.96
N TYR A 93 -8.62 -0.09 -6.83
CA TYR A 93 -9.98 -0.48 -6.44
C TYR A 93 -9.99 -1.71 -5.53
N GLN A 94 -9.23 -2.74 -5.88
CA GLN A 94 -9.21 -4.00 -5.13
C GLN A 94 -8.46 -3.85 -3.81
N ASN A 95 -7.25 -3.28 -3.83
CA ASN A 95 -6.46 -3.14 -2.60
C ASN A 95 -7.10 -2.21 -1.59
N TYR A 96 -7.70 -1.09 -2.01
CA TYR A 96 -8.43 -0.23 -1.07
C TYR A 96 -9.66 -0.90 -0.45
N ARG A 97 -10.33 -1.81 -1.19
CA ARG A 97 -11.45 -2.60 -0.65
C ARG A 97 -10.97 -3.62 0.36
N ILE A 98 -9.92 -4.38 0.02
CA ILE A 98 -9.29 -5.36 0.91
C ILE A 98 -8.79 -4.69 2.19
N GLN A 99 -8.21 -3.49 2.07
CA GLN A 99 -7.69 -2.69 3.19
C GLN A 99 -8.78 -1.94 3.97
N GLY A 100 -10.07 -2.09 3.62
CA GLY A 100 -11.18 -1.48 4.34
C GLY A 100 -11.27 0.05 4.26
N ARG A 101 -10.62 0.67 3.26
CA ARG A 101 -10.51 2.14 3.13
C ARG A 101 -11.04 2.70 1.80
N PHE A 102 -11.85 1.92 1.09
CA PHE A 102 -12.48 2.33 -0.18
C PHE A 102 -13.66 3.28 0.03
N THR A 103 -13.36 4.54 0.39
CA THR A 103 -14.34 5.61 0.54
C THR A 103 -14.68 6.28 -0.80
N LYS A 104 -15.74 7.11 -0.84
CA LYS A 104 -16.05 7.92 -2.03
C LYS A 104 -14.90 8.84 -2.45
N ALA A 105 -14.19 9.41 -1.47
CA ALA A 105 -13.04 10.28 -1.73
C ALA A 105 -11.87 9.48 -2.32
N ALA A 106 -11.56 8.31 -1.74
CA ALA A 106 -10.53 7.42 -2.27
C ALA A 106 -10.85 6.98 -3.71
N LYS A 107 -12.10 6.58 -3.96
CA LYS A 107 -12.58 6.25 -5.31
C LYS A 107 -12.33 7.40 -6.28
N ALA A 108 -12.69 8.64 -5.90
CA ALA A 108 -12.51 9.81 -6.75
C ALA A 108 -11.03 10.09 -7.05
N GLN A 109 -10.12 9.87 -6.09
CA GLN A 109 -8.68 10.00 -6.31
C GLN A 109 -8.14 8.97 -7.29
N ILE A 110 -8.57 7.71 -7.18
CA ILE A 110 -8.17 6.64 -8.10
C ILE A 110 -8.71 6.92 -9.51
N ASP A 111 -9.96 7.36 -9.62
CA ASP A 111 -10.58 7.71 -10.92
C ASP A 111 -9.88 8.91 -11.57
N LEU A 112 -9.48 9.91 -10.78
CA LEU A 112 -8.73 11.06 -11.28
C LEU A 112 -7.35 10.64 -11.80
N ARG A 113 -6.64 9.76 -11.08
CA ARG A 113 -5.34 9.26 -11.54
C ARG A 113 -5.45 8.51 -12.86
N PHE A 114 -6.46 7.66 -13.00
CA PHE A 114 -6.75 6.97 -14.27
C PHE A 114 -7.06 7.96 -15.40
N LYS A 115 -7.84 9.01 -15.11
CA LYS A 115 -8.16 10.06 -16.09
C LYS A 115 -6.92 10.83 -16.56
N GLU A 116 -5.99 11.13 -15.66
CA GLU A 116 -4.71 11.78 -16.01
C GLU A 116 -3.91 10.93 -17.00
N GLU A 117 -3.86 9.61 -16.79
CA GLU A 117 -3.18 8.68 -17.71
C GLU A 117 -3.91 8.49 -19.04
N TYR A 118 -5.23 8.55 -19.01
CA TYR A 118 -6.08 8.43 -20.18
C TYR A 118 -6.04 9.67 -21.07
N ASP A 119 -6.07 10.87 -20.47
CA ASP A 119 -6.12 12.14 -21.18
C ASP A 119 -4.73 12.63 -21.64
N PHE A 120 -3.63 12.05 -21.16
CA PHE A 120 -2.27 12.46 -21.52
C PHE A 120 -1.62 11.53 -22.56
N PRO A 121 -1.71 11.81 -23.87
CA PRO A 121 -1.13 10.96 -24.93
C PRO A 121 0.41 10.99 -25.00
N PHE A 122 1.11 11.53 -24.00
CA PHE A 122 2.56 11.60 -24.01
C PHE A 122 3.20 10.43 -23.27
N VAL A 123 3.38 9.31 -23.97
CA VAL A 123 4.44 8.35 -23.67
C VAL A 123 5.68 8.77 -24.46
N PRO A 124 6.69 9.44 -23.87
CA PRO A 124 8.01 9.40 -24.44
C PRO A 124 8.60 8.02 -24.11
N SER A 125 8.96 7.30 -25.16
CA SER A 125 9.82 6.11 -25.15
C SER A 125 9.19 4.79 -24.67
N LEU A 126 8.83 3.95 -25.64
CA LEU A 126 9.40 2.61 -25.75
C LEU A 126 9.57 2.24 -27.24
N SER A 127 10.63 2.79 -27.85
CA SER A 127 11.45 1.99 -28.76
C SER A 127 12.77 1.73 -28.03
N PRO A 128 12.96 0.55 -27.41
CA PRO A 128 14.23 0.14 -26.82
C PRO A 128 15.17 -0.43 -27.89
N ARG A 129 15.39 0.32 -28.98
CA ARG A 129 16.39 -0.03 -30.03
C ARG A 129 17.50 1.02 -30.16
N ALA A 130 17.93 1.56 -29.03
CA ALA A 130 19.28 2.07 -28.87
C ALA A 130 20.00 1.17 -27.86
N CYS A 131 20.27 -0.05 -28.30
CA CYS A 131 21.30 -0.86 -27.66
C CYS A 131 22.62 -0.10 -27.78
N PHE A 132 23.37 -0.06 -26.67
CA PHE A 132 24.82 0.06 -26.70
C PHE A 132 25.41 -0.75 -27.86
N SER A 133 26.02 -0.09 -28.84
CA SER A 133 27.39 -0.33 -29.30
C SER A 133 27.82 0.70 -30.33
#